data_AF-A0A931P4U3-F1
#
_entry.id   AF-A0A931P4U3-F1
#
_cell.length_a   1.000
_cell.length_b   1.000
_cell.length_c   1.000
_cell.angle_alpha   90.00
_cell.angle_beta   90.00
_cell.angle_gamma   90.00
#
_symmetry.space_group_name_H-M   'P 1'
#
loop_
_entity.id
_entity.type
_entity.pdbx_description
1 polymer ?
#
loop_
_entity_poly.entity_id
_entity_poly.type
_entity_poly.pdbx_seq_one_letter_code
_entity_poly.pdbx_strand_id
1 'polypeptide(L)'
;MNLKSYLQTRAPVFTESEIAPIHLADLNGRHYYAFAADVKPPSGGKSVSDEELEAVITYSHVIRQIKEEAGRRILQVAPLWKQQNACVDLYLLGDRTDLTDGEQEALTKAQDLLAQVQVLRERSDTIEASFLNGVAVDYLTDKAWEDDVHAE
;
A
#
# COMPACT_ATOMS: atom_id res chain seq x y z
N MET A 1 2.84 5.15 -17.20
CA MET A 1 2.04 6.09 -16.38
C MET A 1 2.47 7.51 -16.70
N ASN A 2 1.56 8.49 -16.70
CA ASN A 2 1.90 9.91 -16.86
C ASN A 2 1.66 10.66 -15.54
N LEU A 3 2.67 11.30 -14.97
CA LEU A 3 2.56 12.04 -13.70
C LEU A 3 2.56 13.54 -13.94
N LYS A 4 1.63 14.25 -13.29
CA LYS A 4 1.64 15.72 -13.28
C LYS A 4 1.26 16.29 -11.93
N SER A 5 1.83 17.46 -11.65
CA SER A 5 1.39 18.32 -10.56
C SER A 5 0.80 19.63 -11.08
N TYR A 6 -0.24 20.12 -10.41
CA TYR A 6 -0.86 21.41 -10.68
C TYR A 6 -0.83 22.26 -9.42
N LEU A 7 -0.65 23.57 -9.55
CA LEU A 7 -0.87 24.48 -8.41
C LEU A 7 -2.32 24.35 -7.94
N GLN A 8 -2.56 24.32 -6.64
CA GLN A 8 -3.91 24.15 -6.08
C GLN A 8 -4.90 25.17 -6.64
N THR A 9 -4.47 26.42 -6.81
CA THR A 9 -5.28 27.52 -7.36
C THR A 9 -5.53 27.44 -8.87
N ARG A 10 -4.83 26.55 -9.59
CA ARG A 10 -4.90 26.41 -11.05
C ARG A 10 -5.12 24.96 -11.48
N ALA A 11 -5.47 24.09 -10.54
CA ALA A 11 -5.70 22.69 -10.85
C ALA A 11 -6.97 22.55 -11.69
N PRO A 12 -6.94 21.73 -12.75
CA PRO A 12 -8.14 21.40 -13.48
C PRO A 12 -9.18 20.78 -12.55
N VAL A 13 -10.45 21.08 -12.78
CA VAL A 13 -11.54 20.39 -12.10
C VAL A 13 -11.74 19.05 -12.80
N PHE A 14 -11.49 17.96 -12.08
CA PHE A 14 -11.59 16.60 -12.63
C PHE A 14 -12.96 15.95 -12.38
N THR A 15 -13.84 16.58 -11.61
CA THR A 15 -15.15 16.03 -11.21
C THR A 15 -16.07 15.70 -12.38
N GLU A 16 -15.92 16.40 -13.51
CA GLU A 16 -16.68 16.19 -14.75
C GLU A 16 -15.79 15.82 -15.95
N SER A 17 -14.52 15.52 -15.69
CA SER A 17 -13.52 15.25 -16.72
C SER A 17 -13.60 13.80 -17.18
N GLU A 18 -13.58 13.56 -18.50
CA GLU A 18 -13.41 12.22 -19.09
C GLU A 18 -12.11 11.54 -18.64
N ILE A 19 -11.13 12.36 -18.22
CA ILE A 19 -9.89 11.90 -17.62
C ILE A 19 -10.10 11.80 -16.11
N ALA A 20 -10.09 10.58 -15.58
CA ALA A 20 -10.14 10.29 -14.15
C ALA A 20 -8.72 10.01 -13.60
N PRO A 21 -7.96 11.03 -13.18
CA PRO A 21 -6.67 10.80 -12.55
C PRO A 21 -6.84 10.26 -11.13
N ILE A 22 -5.79 9.61 -10.64
CA ILE A 22 -5.67 9.27 -9.22
C ILE A 22 -4.97 10.43 -8.53
N HIS A 23 -5.63 11.03 -7.54
CA HIS A 23 -5.01 12.04 -6.69
C HIS A 23 -4.04 11.34 -5.74
N LEU A 24 -2.78 11.76 -5.81
CA LEU A 24 -1.72 11.23 -4.97
C LEU A 24 -1.66 12.05 -3.68
N ALA A 25 -1.22 13.31 -3.75
CA ALA A 25 -0.97 14.12 -2.55
C ALA A 25 -1.15 15.62 -2.79
N ASP A 26 -1.13 16.35 -1.67
CA ASP A 26 -1.04 17.81 -1.62
C ASP A 26 0.25 18.23 -0.95
N LEU A 27 1.18 18.79 -1.72
CA LEU A 27 2.51 19.19 -1.23
C LEU A 27 2.95 20.50 -1.90
N ASN A 28 3.61 21.39 -1.15
CA ASN A 28 4.16 22.64 -1.68
C ASN A 28 3.14 23.48 -2.49
N GLY A 29 1.88 23.52 -2.04
CA GLY A 29 0.80 24.25 -2.71
C GLY A 29 0.38 23.67 -4.06
N ARG A 30 0.64 22.37 -4.29
CA ARG A 30 0.30 21.64 -5.52
C ARG A 30 -0.47 20.36 -5.24
N HIS A 31 -1.41 20.05 -6.13
CA HIS A 31 -2.06 18.75 -6.24
C HIS A 31 -1.26 17.86 -7.20
N TYR A 32 -0.98 16.64 -6.79
CA TYR A 32 -0.24 15.65 -7.57
C TYR A 32 -1.17 14.54 -8.05
N TYR A 33 -1.03 14.16 -9.31
CA TYR A 33 -1.91 13.22 -9.98
C TYR A 33 -1.15 12.20 -10.83
N ALA A 34 -1.61 10.95 -10.78
CA ALA A 34 -1.25 9.88 -11.69
C ALA A 34 -2.33 9.69 -12.76
N PHE A 35 -1.91 9.60 -14.01
CA PHE A 35 -2.76 9.34 -15.16
C PHE A 35 -2.36 8.01 -15.83
N ALA A 36 -3.34 7.27 -16.33
CA ALA A 36 -3.08 6.07 -17.14
C ALA A 36 -2.17 6.38 -18.34
N ALA A 37 -1.39 5.40 -18.78
CA ALA A 37 -0.31 5.61 -19.76
C ALA A 37 -0.80 6.14 -21.12
N ASP A 38 -2.00 5.72 -21.52
CA ASP A 38 -2.69 6.08 -22.75
C ASP A 38 -3.50 7.38 -22.64
N VAL A 39 -3.74 7.86 -21.42
CA VAL A 39 -4.49 9.09 -21.18
C VAL A 39 -3.56 10.29 -21.25
N LYS A 40 -3.90 11.23 -22.14
CA LYS A 40 -3.18 12.50 -22.27
C LYS A 40 -3.60 13.45 -21.14
N PRO A 41 -2.72 13.72 -20.15
CA PRO A 41 -3.08 14.60 -19.05
C PRO A 41 -3.28 16.04 -19.54
N PRO A 42 -4.14 16.84 -18.88
CA PRO A 42 -4.34 18.23 -19.24
C PRO A 42 -3.03 19.03 -19.33
N SER A 43 -3.01 20.03 -20.22
CA SER A 43 -1.90 20.98 -20.31
C SER A 43 -1.87 21.92 -19.09
N GLY A 44 -0.69 22.45 -18.76
CA GLY A 44 -0.52 23.43 -17.67
C GLY A 44 0.04 22.88 -16.35
N GLY A 45 0.09 21.56 -16.18
CA GLY A 45 0.79 20.91 -15.06
C GLY A 45 2.28 20.72 -15.32
N LYS A 46 3.07 20.64 -14.25
CA LYS A 46 4.52 20.32 -14.28
C LYS A 46 4.68 18.79 -14.23
N SER A 47 5.55 18.24 -15.08
CA SER A 47 6.00 16.85 -14.94
C SER A 47 6.75 16.67 -13.62
N VAL A 48 6.55 15.53 -12.97
CA VAL A 48 7.14 15.20 -11.67
C VAL A 48 8.39 14.35 -11.94
N SER A 49 9.51 14.63 -11.26
CA SER A 49 10.69 13.75 -11.31
C SER A 49 10.52 12.52 -10.41
N ASP A 50 11.34 11.48 -10.59
CA ASP A 50 11.27 10.27 -9.77
C ASP A 50 11.55 10.55 -8.28
N GLU A 51 12.46 11.47 -7.96
CA GLU A 51 12.73 11.91 -6.59
C GLU A 51 11.54 12.69 -5.98
N GLU A 52 10.92 13.59 -6.76
CA GLU A 52 9.72 14.31 -6.31
C GLU A 52 8.54 13.33 -6.14
N LEU A 53 8.46 12.30 -6.97
CA LEU A 53 7.43 11.26 -6.91
C LEU A 53 7.53 10.46 -5.61
N GLU A 54 8.71 9.98 -5.24
CA GLU A 54 8.92 9.20 -4.01
C GLU A 54 8.48 9.97 -2.76
N ALA A 55 8.83 11.27 -2.71
CA ALA A 55 8.38 12.15 -1.64
C ALA A 55 6.85 12.33 -1.64
N VAL A 56 6.23 12.48 -2.82
CA VAL A 56 4.78 12.64 -2.96
C VAL A 56 4.01 11.38 -2.56
N ILE A 57 4.50 10.20 -2.94
CA ILE A 57 3.95 8.90 -2.56
C ILE A 57 3.90 8.78 -1.03
N THR A 58 5.00 9.13 -0.36
CA THR A 58 5.09 9.09 1.10
C THR A 58 4.00 9.94 1.79
N TYR A 59 3.63 11.08 1.20
CA TYR A 59 2.60 11.98 1.74
C TYR A 59 1.22 11.82 1.09
N SER A 60 1.03 10.77 0.29
CA SER A 60 -0.21 10.59 -0.46
C SER A 60 -1.39 10.23 0.44
N HIS A 61 -2.53 10.90 0.24
CA HIS A 61 -3.74 10.64 1.00
C HIS A 61 -4.29 9.24 0.70
N VAL A 62 -4.36 8.86 -0.58
CA VAL A 62 -4.85 7.55 -1.01
C VAL A 62 -3.92 6.44 -0.51
N ILE A 63 -2.60 6.62 -0.64
CA ILE A 63 -1.62 5.63 -0.15
C ILE A 63 -1.72 5.51 1.37
N ARG A 64 -1.85 6.62 2.09
CA ARG A 64 -2.08 6.60 3.54
C ARG A 64 -3.34 5.81 3.89
N GLN A 65 -4.45 6.03 3.19
CA GLN A 65 -5.69 5.27 3.43
C GLN A 65 -5.53 3.78 3.15
N ILE A 66 -4.79 3.40 2.10
CA ILE A 66 -4.47 2.00 1.80
C ILE A 66 -3.64 1.37 2.93
N LYS A 67 -2.62 2.08 3.44
CA LYS A 67 -1.79 1.62 4.56
C LYS A 67 -2.54 1.55 5.87
N GLU A 68 -3.42 2.51 6.15
CA GLU A 68 -4.30 2.51 7.32
C GLU A 68 -5.25 1.31 7.29
N GLU A 69 -5.82 1.01 6.12
CA GLU A 69 -6.72 -0.13 5.95
C GLU A 69 -5.97 -1.47 6.02
N ALA A 70 -4.77 -1.56 5.46
CA ALA A 70 -3.87 -2.70 5.67
C ALA A 70 -3.59 -2.91 7.16
N GLY A 71 -3.28 -1.83 7.88
CA GLY A 71 -3.06 -1.85 9.33
C GLY A 71 -4.28 -2.34 10.10
N ARG A 72 -5.48 -1.88 9.73
CA ARG A 72 -6.75 -2.35 10.32
C ARG A 72 -6.92 -3.85 10.14
N ARG A 73 -6.70 -4.37 8.92
CA ARG A 73 -6.81 -5.79 8.60
C ARG A 73 -5.75 -6.64 9.31
N ILE A 74 -4.50 -6.17 9.34
CA ILE A 74 -3.41 -6.81 10.11
C ILE A 74 -3.78 -6.92 11.59
N LEU A 75 -4.34 -5.86 12.19
CA LEU A 75 -4.75 -5.87 13.60
C LEU A 75 -5.93 -6.82 13.89
N GLN A 76 -6.78 -7.10 12.90
CA GLN A 76 -7.84 -8.11 13.01
C GLN A 76 -7.28 -9.54 13.01
N VAL A 77 -6.27 -9.81 12.18
CA VAL A 77 -5.57 -11.12 12.15
C VAL A 77 -4.76 -11.31 13.43
N ALA A 78 -3.94 -10.31 13.77
CA ALA A 78 -3.03 -10.36 14.89
C ALA A 78 -2.99 -9.00 15.62
N PRO A 79 -3.53 -8.89 16.85
CA PRO A 79 -3.30 -7.72 17.68
C PRO A 79 -1.80 -7.47 17.88
N LEU A 80 -1.41 -6.21 18.07
CA LEU A 80 0.00 -5.80 18.15
C LEU A 80 0.83 -6.62 19.14
N TRP A 81 0.28 -6.92 20.33
CA TRP A 81 0.96 -7.73 21.33
C TRP A 81 1.25 -9.17 20.87
N LYS A 82 0.37 -9.77 20.04
CA LYS A 82 0.61 -11.10 19.45
C LYS A 82 1.72 -11.06 18.42
N GLN A 83 1.77 -10.00 17.60
CA GLN A 83 2.84 -9.81 16.62
C GLN A 83 4.20 -9.65 17.32
N GLN A 84 4.24 -8.84 18.39
CA GLN A 84 5.45 -8.64 19.19
C GLN A 84 5.93 -9.95 19.83
N ASN A 85 5.00 -10.72 20.43
CA ASN A 85 5.34 -12.02 20.99
C ASN A 85 5.85 -12.99 19.93
N ALA A 86 5.21 -13.06 18.76
CA ALA A 86 5.68 -13.90 17.65
C ALA A 86 7.09 -13.50 17.18
N CYS A 87 7.41 -12.22 17.12
CA CYS A 87 8.76 -11.75 16.82
C CYS A 87 9.77 -12.15 17.90
N VAL A 88 9.37 -12.08 19.18
CA VAL A 88 10.21 -12.49 20.31
C VAL A 88 10.45 -14.00 20.29
N ASP A 89 9.42 -14.79 20.03
CA ASP A 89 9.51 -16.26 19.93
C ASP A 89 10.44 -16.65 18.77
N LEU A 90 10.31 -16.01 17.61
CA LEU A 90 11.27 -16.19 16.50
C LEU A 90 12.70 -15.85 16.91
N TYR A 91 12.92 -14.74 17.61
CA TYR A 91 14.25 -14.32 18.03
C TYR A 91 14.87 -15.25 19.07
N LEU A 92 14.07 -15.74 20.03
CA LEU A 92 14.55 -16.59 21.12
C LEU A 92 14.70 -18.06 20.72
N LEU A 93 13.85 -18.55 19.81
CA LEU A 93 13.75 -19.97 19.47
C LEU A 93 14.28 -20.30 18.08
N GLY A 94 14.34 -19.34 17.15
CA GLY A 94 14.62 -19.59 15.73
C GLY A 94 15.99 -20.20 15.44
N ASP A 95 17.00 -19.86 16.24
CA ASP A 95 18.38 -20.36 16.07
C ASP A 95 18.69 -21.58 16.98
N ARG A 96 17.74 -22.03 17.79
CA ARG A 96 17.92 -23.15 18.72
C ARG A 96 17.64 -24.48 18.02
N THR A 97 18.54 -25.45 18.19
CA THR A 97 18.39 -26.81 17.66
C THR A 97 17.82 -27.80 18.67
N ASP A 98 17.66 -27.37 19.94
CA ASP A 98 17.26 -28.19 21.08
C ASP A 98 15.84 -27.83 21.59
N LEU A 99 14.93 -27.54 20.65
CA LEU A 99 13.57 -27.13 20.98
C LEU A 99 12.75 -28.31 21.52
N THR A 100 12.01 -28.07 22.59
CA THR A 100 10.96 -28.98 23.04
C THR A 100 9.76 -28.95 22.09
N ASP A 101 8.92 -29.99 22.09
CA ASP A 101 7.73 -30.06 21.23
C ASP A 101 6.82 -28.82 21.38
N GLY A 102 6.69 -28.29 22.61
CA GLY A 102 5.92 -27.08 22.89
C GLY A 102 6.57 -25.80 22.36
N GLU A 103 7.89 -25.69 22.42
CA GLU A 103 8.64 -24.56 21.84
C GLU A 103 8.63 -24.62 20.31
N GLN A 104 8.70 -25.82 19.73
CA GLN A 104 8.59 -26.03 18.28
C GLN A 104 7.20 -25.63 17.77
N GLU A 105 6.14 -25.99 18.49
CA GLU A 105 4.76 -25.59 18.17
C GLU A 105 4.58 -24.07 18.28
N ALA A 106 5.15 -23.44 19.32
CA ALA A 106 5.12 -21.99 19.49
C ALA A 106 5.85 -21.26 18.35
N LEU A 107 7.04 -21.74 17.98
CA LEU A 107 7.83 -21.20 16.87
C LEU A 107 7.07 -21.29 15.54
N THR A 108 6.44 -22.44 15.27
CA THR A 108 5.66 -22.65 14.04
C THR A 108 4.47 -21.68 14.00
N LYS A 109 3.71 -21.55 15.10
CA LYS A 109 2.59 -20.60 15.18
C LYS A 109 3.03 -19.15 15.00
N ALA A 110 4.20 -18.78 15.54
CA ALA A 110 4.77 -17.46 15.37
C ALA A 110 5.14 -17.18 13.91
N GLN A 111 5.76 -18.15 13.23
CA GLN A 111 6.07 -18.08 11.80
C GLN A 111 4.81 -17.93 10.95
N ASP A 112 3.80 -18.78 11.16
CA ASP A 112 2.54 -18.75 10.41
C ASP A 112 1.80 -17.44 10.60
N LEU A 113 1.79 -16.89 11.83
CA LEU A 113 1.16 -15.60 12.12
C LEU A 113 1.85 -14.46 11.36
N LEU A 114 3.18 -14.41 11.39
CA LEU A 114 3.94 -13.36 10.74
C LEU A 114 3.93 -13.49 9.21
N ALA A 115 3.85 -14.71 8.68
CA ALA A 115 3.62 -14.96 7.26
C ALA A 115 2.27 -14.37 6.79
N GLN A 116 1.19 -14.58 7.54
CA GLN A 116 -0.12 -13.98 7.22
C GLN A 116 -0.09 -12.45 7.27
N VAL A 117 0.61 -11.86 8.25
CA VAL A 117 0.80 -10.41 8.32
C VAL A 117 1.63 -9.90 7.12
N GLN A 118 2.64 -10.66 6.70
CA GLN A 118 3.48 -10.32 5.56
C GLN A 118 2.69 -10.31 4.25
N VAL A 119 1.84 -11.31 4.00
CA VAL A 119 0.94 -11.36 2.83
C VAL A 119 0.07 -10.10 2.76
N LEU A 120 -0.51 -9.66 3.88
CA LEU A 120 -1.32 -8.43 3.92
C LEU A 120 -0.49 -7.16 3.60
N ARG A 121 0.78 -7.11 4.01
CA ARG A 121 1.69 -6.00 3.67
C ARG A 121 2.01 -6.00 2.18
N GLU A 122 2.37 -7.15 1.62
CA GLU A 122 2.67 -7.31 0.20
C GLU A 122 1.45 -6.99 -0.67
N ARG A 123 0.24 -7.38 -0.23
CA ARG A 123 -0.99 -7.02 -0.91
C ARG A 123 -1.24 -5.52 -0.86
N SER A 124 -0.97 -4.87 0.28
CA SER A 124 -1.03 -3.41 0.39
C SER A 124 -0.08 -2.72 -0.59
N ASP A 125 1.15 -3.20 -0.73
CA ASP A 125 2.15 -2.68 -1.66
C ASP A 125 1.71 -2.91 -3.14
N THR A 126 1.06 -4.05 -3.42
CA THR A 126 0.51 -4.36 -4.75
C THR A 126 -0.67 -3.45 -5.12
N ILE A 127 -1.56 -3.18 -4.18
CA ILE A 127 -2.68 -2.25 -4.36
C ILE A 127 -2.13 -0.83 -4.62
N GLU A 128 -1.16 -0.39 -3.82
CA GLU A 128 -0.46 0.88 -4.02
C GLU A 128 0.16 0.97 -5.41
N ALA A 129 0.93 -0.04 -5.83
CA ALA A 129 1.52 -0.10 -7.16
C ALA A 129 0.45 -0.06 -8.26
N SER A 130 -0.72 -0.66 -8.05
CA SER A 130 -1.84 -0.62 -9.00
C SER A 130 -2.38 0.81 -9.17
N PHE A 131 -2.60 1.52 -8.06
CA PHE A 131 -3.02 2.93 -8.10
C PHE A 131 -1.97 3.82 -8.75
N LEU A 132 -0.68 3.61 -8.44
CA LEU A 132 0.38 4.33 -9.13
C LEU A 132 0.37 4.02 -10.62
N ASN A 133 0.05 2.81 -11.04
CA ASN A 133 -0.05 2.47 -12.47
C ASN A 133 -1.32 2.99 -13.16
N GLY A 134 -2.19 3.73 -12.48
CA GLY A 134 -3.44 4.24 -13.05
C GLY A 134 -4.61 3.27 -12.96
N VAL A 135 -4.46 2.16 -12.25
CA VAL A 135 -5.50 1.15 -12.05
C VAL A 135 -6.15 1.38 -10.69
N ALA A 136 -7.41 1.80 -10.70
CA ALA A 136 -8.18 1.94 -9.47
C ALA A 136 -8.56 0.55 -8.93
N VAL A 137 -8.18 0.27 -7.69
CA VAL A 137 -8.54 -0.94 -6.96
C VAL A 137 -9.43 -0.55 -5.78
N ASP A 138 -10.61 -1.15 -5.64
CA ASP A 138 -11.49 -0.88 -4.50
C ASP A 138 -10.97 -1.57 -3.22
N TYR A 139 -9.95 -0.95 -2.61
CA TYR A 139 -9.25 -1.44 -1.42
C TYR A 139 -10.11 -1.45 -0.15
N LEU A 140 -11.34 -0.96 -0.19
CA LEU A 140 -12.26 -1.09 0.95
C LEU A 140 -12.94 -2.46 0.95
N THR A 141 -13.10 -3.09 -0.21
CA THR A 141 -13.72 -4.41 -0.34
C THR A 141 -12.78 -5.54 0.06
N ASP A 142 -13.32 -6.62 0.63
CA ASP A 142 -12.51 -7.79 1.02
C ASP A 142 -11.88 -8.49 -0.20
N LYS A 143 -12.56 -8.44 -1.35
CA LYS A 143 -12.04 -8.94 -2.63
C LYS A 143 -10.69 -8.33 -3.04
N ALA A 144 -10.42 -7.08 -2.66
CA ALA A 144 -9.13 -6.46 -2.95
C ALA A 144 -7.98 -7.04 -2.11
N TRP A 145 -8.28 -7.74 -1.01
CA TRP A 145 -7.29 -8.29 -0.07
C TRP A 145 -7.22 -9.82 -0.07
N GLU A 146 -8.14 -10.47 -0.77
CA GLU A 146 -8.01 -11.88 -1.12
C GLU A 146 -6.81 -12.04 -2.05
N ASP A 147 -5.94 -13.02 -1.77
CA ASP A 147 -4.89 -13.42 -2.68
C ASP A 147 -5.53 -13.68 -4.05
N ASP A 148 -4.99 -13.06 -5.08
CA ASP A 148 -5.41 -13.33 -6.45
C ASP A 148 -4.92 -14.73 -6.80
N VAL A 149 -5.70 -15.76 -6.45
CA VAL A 149 -5.47 -17.15 -6.86
C VAL A 149 -5.67 -17.33 -8.38
N HIS A 150 -5.91 -16.25 -9.13
CA HIS A 150 -6.17 -16.24 -10.58
C HIS A 150 -5.27 -15.29 -11.37
N ALA A 151 -3.98 -15.20 -11.02
CA ALA A 151 -2.95 -14.79 -11.97
C ALA A 151 -2.30 -16.05 -12.59
N GLU A 152 -3.07 -16.79 -13.41
CA GLU A 152 -2.54 -17.73 -14.42
C GLU A 152 -2.53 -17.06 -15.81
#